data_AF-A0A2N2YGZ1-F1
#
_entry.id   AF-A0A2N2YGZ1-F1
#
_cell.length_a   1.000
_cell.length_b   1.000
_cell.length_c   1.000
_cell.angle_alpha   90.00
_cell.angle_beta   90.00
_cell.angle_gamma   90.00
#
_symmetry.space_group_name_H-M   'P 1'
#
loop_
_entity.id
_entity.type
_entity.pdbx_description
1 polymer ?
#
loop_
_entity_poly.entity_id
_entity_poly.type
_entity_poly.pdbx_seq_one_letter_code
_entity_poly.pdbx_strand_id
1 'polypeptide(L)'
;METQIHRNYIKSSNLIFGTIVLGLINLFFSNEELNDIKSIVTNLITILLIVGLGYVIRQGKAWVKYLLLALLILGLILMPISLDYFNQKPVVIIINFVQSAMEIWATILLFKIPKTNEN
;
A
#
# COMPACT_ATOMS: atom_id res chain seq x y z
N MET A 1 -18.97 -18.50 -15.89
CA MET A 1 -19.27 -17.07 -16.11
C MET A 1 -18.13 -16.28 -15.49
N GLU A 2 -17.29 -15.64 -16.30
CA GLU A 2 -16.30 -14.70 -15.77
C GLU A 2 -17.07 -13.51 -15.17
N THR A 3 -17.03 -13.36 -13.85
CA THR A 3 -17.50 -12.15 -13.20
C THR A 3 -16.61 -11.02 -13.69
N GLN A 4 -17.17 -10.12 -14.53
CA GLN A 4 -16.42 -8.97 -14.99
C GLN A 4 -16.05 -8.11 -13.77
N ILE A 5 -14.78 -8.17 -13.37
CA ILE A 5 -14.26 -7.42 -12.24
C ILE A 5 -14.27 -5.93 -12.62
N HIS A 6 -14.87 -5.10 -11.76
CA HIS A 6 -14.93 -3.66 -11.99
C HIS A 6 -13.53 -3.05 -12.17
N ARG A 7 -13.34 -2.19 -13.19
CA ARG A 7 -12.04 -1.60 -13.55
C ARG A 7 -11.31 -0.91 -12.38
N ASN A 8 -12.06 -0.41 -11.40
CA ASN A 8 -11.46 0.19 -10.19
C ASN A 8 -10.69 -0.82 -9.34
N TYR A 9 -11.09 -2.10 -9.27
CA TYR A 9 -10.27 -3.12 -8.59
C TYR A 9 -8.91 -3.26 -9.27
N ILE A 10 -8.88 -3.26 -10.60
CA ILE A 10 -7.63 -3.32 -11.39
C ILE A 10 -6.77 -2.09 -11.10
N LYS A 11 -7.37 -0.88 -11.14
CA LYS A 11 -6.65 0.37 -10.86
C LYS A 11 -6.11 0.43 -9.42
N SER A 12 -6.93 0.09 -8.42
CA SER A 12 -6.50 0.04 -7.01
C SER A 12 -5.37 -0.96 -6.80
N SER A 13 -5.48 -2.16 -7.36
CA SER A 13 -4.44 -3.18 -7.30
C SER A 13 -3.12 -2.70 -7.93
N ASN A 14 -3.18 -2.02 -9.08
CA ASN A 14 -1.98 -1.46 -9.71
C ASN A 14 -1.33 -0.34 -8.86
N LEU A 15 -2.12 0.48 -8.16
CA LEU A 15 -1.59 1.48 -7.24
C LEU A 15 -0.87 0.81 -6.06
N ILE A 16 -1.47 -0.23 -5.47
CA ILE A 16 -0.82 -1.00 -4.40
C ILE A 16 0.45 -1.68 -4.89
N PHE A 17 0.49 -2.25 -6.10
CA PHE A 17 1.74 -2.76 -6.66
C PHE A 17 2.78 -1.66 -6.92
N GLY A 18 2.33 -0.46 -7.29
CA GLY A 18 3.22 0.69 -7.45
C GLY A 18 3.90 1.11 -6.14
N THR A 19 3.28 0.88 -4.98
CA THR A 19 3.95 1.17 -3.69
C THR A 19 5.13 0.23 -3.43
N ILE A 20 5.16 -0.97 -4.00
CA ILE A 20 6.32 -1.87 -3.94
C ILE A 20 7.52 -1.24 -4.63
N VAL A 21 7.31 -0.65 -5.81
CA VAL A 21 8.38 0.03 -6.57
C VAL A 21 8.96 1.16 -5.73
N LEU A 22 8.09 1.97 -5.11
CA LEU A 22 8.52 3.02 -4.19
C LEU A 22 9.24 2.47 -2.97
N GLY A 23 8.78 1.34 -2.41
CA GLY A 23 9.43 0.68 -1.28
C GLY A 23 10.84 0.20 -1.63
N LEU A 24 11.02 -0.39 -2.81
CA LEU A 24 12.34 -0.77 -3.30
C LEU A 24 13.25 0.44 -3.50
N ILE A 25 12.75 1.53 -4.06
CA ILE A 25 13.49 2.80 -4.17
C ILE A 25 13.88 3.29 -2.78
N ASN A 26 12.97 3.21 -1.80
CA ASN A 26 13.22 3.62 -0.43
C ASN A 26 14.37 2.85 0.23
N LEU A 27 14.46 1.53 0.00
CA LEU A 27 15.56 0.69 0.50
C LEU A 27 16.93 1.16 0.01
N PHE A 28 17.04 1.65 -1.22
CA PHE A 28 18.30 2.20 -1.75
C PHE A 28 18.71 3.51 -1.06
N PHE A 29 17.74 4.30 -0.57
CA PHE A 29 18.04 5.52 0.19
C PHE A 29 18.24 5.26 1.68
N SER A 30 17.75 4.13 2.19
CA SER A 30 17.88 3.67 3.58
C SER A 30 18.95 2.59 3.74
N ASN A 31 20.16 2.78 3.21
CA ASN A 31 21.25 1.78 3.18
C ASN A 31 21.52 1.03 4.51
N GLU A 32 21.20 1.63 5.66
CA GLU A 32 21.30 1.01 6.98
C GLU A 32 20.38 -0.21 7.16
N GLU A 33 19.22 -0.23 6.48
CA GLU A 33 18.24 -1.31 6.57
C GLU A 33 18.72 -2.63 5.92
N LEU A 34 19.75 -2.57 5.08
CA LEU A 34 20.35 -3.75 4.43
C LEU A 34 21.49 -4.36 5.25
N ASN A 35 21.90 -3.72 6.34
CA ASN A 35 22.99 -4.20 7.19
C ASN A 35 22.51 -5.05 8.37
N ASP A 36 21.21 -5.10 8.63
CA ASP A 36 20.59 -5.90 9.70
C ASP A 36 19.67 -6.97 9.11
N ILE A 37 19.92 -8.24 9.48
CA ILE A 37 19.11 -9.39 9.07
C ILE A 37 17.64 -9.18 9.47
N LYS A 38 17.38 -8.58 10.63
CA LYS A 38 16.00 -8.31 11.08
C LYS A 38 15.28 -7.33 10.15
N SER A 39 15.96 -6.27 9.73
CA SER A 39 15.43 -5.28 8.80
C SER A 39 15.18 -5.90 7.42
N ILE A 40 16.10 -6.72 6.92
CA ILE A 40 15.92 -7.45 5.64
C ILE A 40 14.68 -8.35 5.68
N VAL A 41 14.54 -9.17 6.74
CA VAL A 41 13.39 -10.08 6.89
C VAL A 41 12.09 -9.28 7.00
N THR A 42 12.09 -8.19 7.75
CA THR A 42 10.93 -7.30 7.89
C THR A 42 10.52 -6.72 6.54
N ASN A 43 11.48 -6.22 5.76
CA ASN A 43 11.23 -5.66 4.44
C ASN A 43 10.72 -6.71 3.45
N LEU A 44 11.23 -7.94 3.50
CA LEU A 44 10.73 -9.05 2.68
C LEU A 44 9.28 -9.41 3.02
N ILE A 45 8.95 -9.52 4.31
CA ILE A 45 7.57 -9.79 4.77
C ILE A 45 6.64 -8.66 4.33
N THR A 46 7.06 -7.40 4.48
CA THR A 46 6.28 -6.24 4.04
C THR A 46 5.99 -6.29 2.54
N ILE A 47 6.98 -6.58 1.70
CA ILE A 47 6.77 -6.74 0.26
C ILE A 47 5.77 -7.86 -0.03
N LEU A 48 5.90 -9.02 0.62
CA LEU A 48 4.97 -10.14 0.45
C LEU A 48 3.54 -9.77 0.86
N LEU A 49 3.36 -9.03 1.96
CA LEU A 49 2.05 -8.54 2.40
C LEU A 49 1.43 -7.59 1.37
N ILE A 50 2.21 -6.65 0.83
CA ILE A 50 1.72 -5.70 -0.19
C ILE A 50 1.36 -6.44 -1.48
N VAL A 51 2.18 -7.41 -1.92
CA VAL A 51 1.86 -8.27 -3.07
C VAL A 51 0.56 -9.04 -2.84
N GLY A 52 0.43 -9.67 -1.68
CA GLY A 52 -0.77 -10.41 -1.28
C GLY A 52 -2.01 -9.51 -1.27
N LEU A 53 -1.90 -8.30 -0.74
CA LEU A 53 -2.97 -7.31 -0.71
C LEU A 53 -3.37 -6.89 -2.13
N GLY A 54 -2.41 -6.54 -2.98
CA GLY A 54 -2.64 -6.19 -4.38
C GLY A 54 -3.32 -7.32 -5.17
N TYR A 55 -2.95 -8.58 -4.90
CA TYR A 55 -3.59 -9.76 -5.47
C TYR A 55 -5.04 -9.96 -5.00
N VAL A 56 -5.29 -9.82 -3.69
CA VAL A 56 -6.63 -9.96 -3.12
C VAL A 56 -7.57 -8.85 -3.61
N ILE A 57 -7.07 -7.63 -3.78
CA ILE A 57 -7.80 -6.53 -4.46
C ILE A 57 -8.17 -6.92 -5.89
N ARG A 58 -7.24 -7.53 -6.63
CA ARG A 58 -7.44 -7.95 -8.02
C ARG A 58 -8.55 -8.99 -8.18
N GLN A 59 -8.82 -9.80 -7.15
CA GLN A 59 -9.92 -10.78 -7.16
C GLN A 59 -11.32 -10.14 -7.06
N GLY A 60 -11.43 -8.82 -6.89
CA GLY A 60 -12.73 -8.15 -6.92
C GLY A 60 -13.59 -8.36 -5.67
N LYS A 61 -13.00 -8.77 -4.54
CA LYS A 61 -13.75 -9.04 -3.31
C LYS A 61 -14.19 -7.74 -2.63
N ALA A 62 -15.49 -7.61 -2.34
CA ALA A 62 -16.07 -6.39 -1.78
C ALA A 62 -15.52 -6.02 -0.38
N TRP A 63 -15.15 -7.01 0.44
CA TRP A 63 -14.67 -6.79 1.81
C TRP A 63 -13.29 -6.09 1.86
N VAL A 64 -12.52 -6.19 0.78
CA VAL A 64 -11.12 -5.73 0.73
C VAL A 64 -11.00 -4.22 0.88
N LYS A 65 -12.05 -3.47 0.52
CA LYS A 65 -12.09 -2.02 0.75
C LYS A 65 -12.01 -1.66 2.23
N TYR A 66 -12.59 -2.49 3.11
CA TYR A 66 -12.52 -2.28 4.56
C TYR A 66 -11.17 -2.69 5.14
N LEU A 67 -10.57 -3.77 4.61
CA LEU A 67 -9.20 -4.15 4.97
C LEU A 67 -8.21 -3.04 4.62
N LEU A 68 -8.26 -2.54 3.37
CA LEU A 68 -7.36 -1.49 2.91
C LEU A 68 -7.57 -0.19 3.68
N LEU A 69 -8.83 0.15 4.01
CA LEU A 69 -9.14 1.30 4.85
C LEU A 69 -8.57 1.17 6.27
N ALA A 70 -8.67 -0.01 6.90
CA ALA A 70 -8.11 -0.25 8.23
C ALA A 70 -6.59 -0.11 8.23
N LEU A 71 -5.91 -0.69 7.23
CA LEU A 71 -4.46 -0.56 7.06
C LEU A 71 -4.04 0.90 6.82
N LEU A 72 -4.79 1.64 5.99
CA LEU A 72 -4.55 3.06 5.74
C LEU A 72 -4.65 3.88 7.04
N ILE A 73 -5.68 3.65 7.85
CA ILE A 73 -5.85 4.36 9.13
C ILE A 73 -4.68 4.06 10.07
N LEU A 74 -4.28 2.79 10.17
CA LEU A 74 -3.10 2.41 10.97
C LEU A 74 -1.83 3.09 10.46
N GLY A 75 -1.61 3.11 9.15
CA GLY A 75 -0.47 3.79 8.52
C GLY A 75 -0.44 5.29 8.82
N LEU A 76 -1.59 5.97 8.71
CA LEU A 76 -1.71 7.40 9.01
C LEU A 76 -1.47 7.73 10.49
N ILE A 77 -1.87 6.84 11.41
CA ILE A 77 -1.61 7.01 12.86
C ILE A 77 -0.11 6.87 13.16
N LEU A 78 0.59 5.99 12.46
CA LEU A 78 2.03 5.76 12.65
C LEU A 78 2.91 6.79 11.92
N MET A 79 2.37 7.47 10.90
CA MET A 79 3.10 8.42 10.08
C MET A 79 3.78 9.57 10.84
N PRO A 80 3.19 10.19 11.88
CA PRO A 80 3.83 11.27 12.64
C PRO A 80 5.17 10.87 13.26
N ILE A 81 5.34 9.60 13.64
CA ILE A 81 6.60 9.07 14.20
C ILE A 81 7.75 9.20 13.20
N SER A 82 7.44 9.16 11.90
CA SER A 82 8.45 9.31 10.85
C SER A 82 8.92 10.76 10.66
N LEU A 83 8.10 11.76 11.02
CA LEU A 83 8.39 13.18 10.77
C LEU A 83 9.60 13.70 11.57
N ASP A 84 9.90 13.08 12.71
CA ASP A 84 11.06 13.42 13.53
C ASP A 84 12.40 13.20 12.77
N TYR A 85 12.38 12.38 11.72
CA TYR A 85 13.55 12.07 10.90
C TYR A 85 13.66 12.93 9.63
N PHE A 86 12.80 13.96 9.45
CA PHE A 86 12.76 14.73 8.19
C PHE A 86 14.07 15.41 7.85
N ASN A 87 14.76 15.96 8.85
CA ASN A 87 16.05 16.62 8.66
C ASN A 87 17.18 15.63 8.32
N GLN A 88 17.00 14.34 8.61
CA GLN A 88 18.01 13.30 8.41
C GLN A 88 17.81 12.55 7.09
N LYS A 89 16.55 12.20 6.77
CA LYS A 89 16.19 11.37 5.62
C LYS A 89 14.99 11.96 4.84
N PRO A 90 15.13 13.17 4.26
CA PRO A 90 14.01 13.87 3.62
C PRO A 90 13.42 13.08 2.42
N VAL A 91 14.28 12.41 1.64
CA VAL A 91 13.85 11.60 0.48
C VAL A 91 12.96 10.44 0.92
N VAL A 92 13.33 9.75 2.00
CA VAL A 92 12.57 8.62 2.56
C VAL A 92 11.18 9.08 3.00
N ILE A 93 11.11 10.23 3.66
CA ILE A 93 9.81 10.78 4.09
C ILE A 93 8.94 11.14 2.88
N ILE A 94 9.50 11.79 1.86
CA ILE A 94 8.76 12.13 0.63
C ILE A 94 8.21 10.85 -0.02
N ILE A 95 9.02 9.78 -0.12
CA ILE A 95 8.59 8.50 -0.67
C ILE A 95 7.40 7.94 0.14
N ASN A 96 7.49 7.95 1.48
CA ASN A 96 6.40 7.49 2.35
C ASN A 96 5.12 8.32 2.15
N PHE A 97 5.21 9.64 1.97
CA PHE A 97 4.06 10.49 1.65
C PHE A 97 3.42 10.11 0.31
N VAL A 98 4.23 9.86 -0.72
CA VAL A 98 3.72 9.43 -2.03
C VAL A 98 3.07 8.05 -1.93
N GLN A 99 3.65 7.11 -1.18
CA GLN A 99 3.05 5.80 -0.93
C GLN A 99 1.70 5.93 -0.22
N SER A 100 1.61 6.73 0.85
CA SER A 100 0.34 7.02 1.54
C SER A 100 -0.70 7.62 0.59
N ALA A 101 -0.32 8.56 -0.28
CA ALA A 101 -1.23 9.13 -1.28
C ALA A 101 -1.76 8.07 -2.27
N MET A 102 -0.90 7.13 -2.69
CA MET A 102 -1.29 6.01 -3.56
C MET A 102 -2.27 5.06 -2.84
N GLU A 103 -2.05 4.74 -1.57
CA GLU A 103 -2.95 3.91 -0.77
C GLU A 103 -4.30 4.58 -0.51
N ILE A 104 -4.31 5.90 -0.23
CA ILE A 104 -5.54 6.69 -0.14
C ILE A 104 -6.32 6.60 -1.45
N TRP A 105 -5.65 6.82 -2.58
CA TRP A 105 -6.31 6.80 -3.88
C TRP A 105 -6.82 5.39 -4.25
N ALA A 106 -6.04 4.35 -3.95
CA ALA A 106 -6.46 2.96 -4.11
C ALA A 106 -7.72 2.67 -3.29
N THR A 107 -7.77 3.15 -2.04
CA THR A 107 -8.93 3.00 -1.16
C THR A 107 -10.16 3.72 -1.72
N ILE A 108 -10.03 4.98 -2.11
CA ILE A 108 -11.12 5.77 -2.71
C ILE A 108 -11.71 5.05 -3.94
N LEU A 109 -10.86 4.51 -4.81
CA LEU A 109 -11.29 3.77 -5.99
C LEU A 109 -12.12 2.53 -5.64
N LEU A 110 -11.79 1.81 -4.56
CA LEU A 110 -12.56 0.67 -4.09
C LEU A 110 -13.93 1.07 -3.53
N PHE A 111 -14.04 2.22 -2.86
CA PHE A 111 -15.32 2.73 -2.36
C PHE A 111 -16.21 3.34 -3.45
N LYS A 112 -15.62 3.76 -4.58
CA LYS A 112 -16.37 4.24 -5.77
C LYS A 112 -17.02 3.11 -6.58
N ILE A 113 -16.77 1.84 -6.23
CA ILE A 113 -17.41 0.71 -6.91
C ILE A 113 -18.87 0.68 -6.47
N PRO A 114 -19.83 0.72 -7.40
CA PRO A 114 -21.24 0.66 -7.06
C PRO A 114 -21.51 -0.62 -6.27
N LYS A 115 -22.34 -0.53 -5.24
CA LYS A 115 -22.85 -1.72 -4.58
C LYS A 115 -23.65 -2.47 -5.64
N THR A 116 -23.22 -3.68 -6.00
CA THR A 116 -24.13 -4.60 -6.70
C THR A 116 -25.32 -4.73 -5.77
N ASN A 117 -26.51 -4.35 -6.24
CA ASN A 117 -27.75 -4.63 -5.54
C ASN A 117 -27.93 -6.16 -5.60
N GLU A 118 -27.32 -6.87 -4.67
CA GLU A 118 -27.72 -8.24 -4.34
C GLU A 118 -29.04 -8.10 -3.58
N ASN A 119 -30.14 -8.12 -4.35
CA ASN A 119 -31.45 -8.53 -3.86
C ASN A 119 -31.51 -10.06 -3.89
#